data_AF-A0A418SNU6-F1
#
_entry.id   AF-A0A418SNU6-F1
#
_cell.length_a   1.000
_cell.length_b   1.000
_cell.length_c   1.000
_cell.angle_alpha   90.00
_cell.angle_beta   90.00
_cell.angle_gamma   90.00
#
_symmetry.space_group_name_H-M   'P 1'
#
loop_
_entity.id
_entity.type
_entity.pdbx_description
1 polymer ?
#
loop_
_entity_poly.entity_id
_entity_poly.type
_entity_poly.pdbx_seq_one_letter_code
_entity_poly.pdbx_strand_id
1 'polypeptide(L)'
;MLAIALISLSGAAPAVADAPLIVLDQTQLPFDLGPGHPANNPANPANSPNATWNSAGNTANSPTAWGNRPANPANEKRLIITADGGVLGYYATNAGGVLNLFDVNGRRIAYRPAKGTRSLFTTGGAWCGTVDDGRGGFVIAVTRNCAAKFGG
;
A
#
# COMPACT_ATOMS: atom_id res chain seq x y z
N MET A 1 -4.95 58.24 10.31
CA MET A 1 -4.34 56.90 10.45
C MET A 1 -5.43 55.88 10.22
N LEU A 2 -5.40 55.15 9.11
CA LEU A 2 -6.38 54.11 8.78
C LEU A 2 -5.63 52.78 8.72
N ALA A 3 -5.86 51.91 9.69
CA ALA A 3 -5.26 50.58 9.73
C ALA A 3 -6.18 49.61 8.96
N ILE A 4 -5.73 49.15 7.79
CA ILE A 4 -6.42 48.10 7.03
C ILE A 4 -6.00 46.75 7.62
N ALA A 5 -6.95 46.05 8.22
CA ALA A 5 -6.75 44.69 8.71
C ALA A 5 -6.73 43.73 7.52
N LEU A 6 -5.57 43.14 7.25
CA LEU A 6 -5.39 42.11 6.23
C LEU A 6 -5.88 40.77 6.79
N ILE A 7 -7.05 40.32 6.35
CA ILE A 7 -7.58 38.99 6.68
C ILE A 7 -6.82 37.97 5.82
N SER A 8 -5.82 37.33 6.41
CA SER A 8 -5.12 36.20 5.80
C SER A 8 -6.05 34.98 5.77
N LEU A 9 -6.64 34.68 4.61
CA LEU A 9 -7.30 33.39 4.37
C LEU A 9 -6.23 32.29 4.42
N SER A 10 -6.14 31.59 5.54
CA SER A 10 -5.42 30.34 5.67
C SER A 10 -6.16 29.24 4.89
N GLY A 11 -5.93 29.18 3.58
CA GLY A 11 -6.25 27.99 2.79
C GLY A 11 -5.31 26.87 3.22
N ALA A 12 -5.72 26.07 4.21
CA ALA A 12 -5.10 24.78 4.44
C ALA A 12 -5.34 23.95 3.18
N ALA A 13 -4.32 23.82 2.33
CA ALA A 13 -4.34 22.82 1.27
C ALA A 13 -4.62 21.46 1.94
N PRO A 14 -5.58 20.67 1.46
CA PRO A 14 -5.78 19.33 1.99
C PRO A 14 -4.46 18.59 1.83
N ALA A 15 -3.97 18.03 2.94
CA ALA A 15 -2.80 17.18 2.92
C ALA A 15 -3.03 16.08 1.88
N VAL A 16 -2.09 16.00 0.94
CA VAL A 16 -2.02 15.04 -0.16
C VAL A 16 -2.28 13.63 0.38
N ALA A 17 -3.48 13.14 0.11
CA ALA A 17 -3.72 11.74 -0.17
C ALA A 17 -2.57 11.17 -1.02
N ASP A 18 -1.86 10.14 -0.57
CA ASP A 18 -0.66 9.69 -1.28
C ASP A 18 -0.80 8.32 -1.95
N ALA A 19 -1.79 7.50 -1.57
CA ALA A 19 -2.05 6.20 -2.21
C ALA A 19 -3.52 5.86 -2.47
N PRO A 20 -4.12 6.25 -3.62
CA PRO A 20 -5.44 5.74 -3.99
C PRO A 20 -5.41 4.22 -4.21
N LEU A 21 -6.39 3.54 -3.61
CA LEU A 21 -6.70 2.14 -3.86
C LEU A 21 -7.84 2.04 -4.88
N ILE A 22 -7.55 1.39 -6.00
CA ILE A 22 -8.53 1.09 -7.04
C ILE A 22 -8.78 -0.41 -7.12
N VAL A 23 -10.03 -0.79 -7.35
CA VAL A 23 -10.39 -2.18 -7.62
C VAL A 23 -10.19 -2.47 -9.10
N LEU A 24 -9.35 -3.44 -9.41
CA LEU A 24 -9.04 -3.87 -10.77
C LEU A 24 -10.23 -4.53 -11.45
N ASP A 25 -10.47 -4.13 -12.70
CA ASP A 25 -11.03 -5.02 -13.70
C ASP A 25 -9.88 -5.86 -14.29
N GLN A 26 -9.79 -7.12 -13.87
CA GLN A 26 -8.72 -8.02 -14.30
C GLN A 26 -8.74 -8.31 -15.81
N THR A 27 -9.88 -8.13 -16.49
CA THR A 27 -9.99 -8.37 -17.94
C THR A 27 -9.26 -7.31 -18.76
N GLN A 28 -9.04 -6.13 -18.17
CA GLN A 28 -8.38 -4.99 -18.78
C GLN A 28 -6.92 -4.84 -18.34
N LEU A 29 -6.43 -5.72 -17.46
CA LEU A 29 -5.08 -5.63 -16.91
C LEU A 29 -4.05 -6.08 -17.95
N PRO A 30 -3.06 -5.23 -18.31
CA PRO A 30 -1.96 -5.64 -19.18
C PRO A 30 -1.23 -6.87 -18.60
N PHE A 31 -0.82 -7.79 -19.48
CA PHE A 31 -0.17 -9.04 -19.08
C PHE A 31 1.01 -8.82 -18.12
N ASP A 32 1.86 -7.83 -18.41
CA ASP A 32 3.06 -7.50 -17.62
C ASP A 32 2.77 -7.08 -16.17
N LEU A 33 1.52 -6.68 -15.87
CA LEU A 33 1.07 -6.28 -14.55
C LEU A 33 0.28 -7.38 -13.83
N GLY A 34 -0.16 -8.40 -14.57
CA GLY A 34 -0.99 -9.49 -14.05
C GLY A 34 -0.19 -10.70 -13.55
N PRO A 35 -0.84 -11.65 -12.85
CA PRO A 35 -0.20 -12.84 -12.30
C PRO A 35 0.22 -13.86 -13.37
N GLY A 36 -0.21 -13.69 -14.62
CA GLY A 36 0.21 -14.53 -15.75
C GLY A 36 1.68 -14.28 -16.13
N HIS A 37 2.22 -13.09 -15.86
CA HIS A 37 3.63 -12.81 -16.10
C HIS A 37 4.51 -13.57 -15.08
N PRO A 38 5.58 -14.29 -15.49
CA PRO A 38 6.37 -15.15 -14.59
C PRO A 38 6.93 -14.45 -13.35
N ALA A 39 7.27 -13.17 -13.48
CA ALA A 39 7.78 -12.37 -12.36
C ALA A 39 6.70 -12.06 -11.30
N ASN A 40 5.43 -12.01 -11.71
CA ASN A 40 4.27 -11.67 -10.88
C ASN A 40 3.53 -12.91 -10.35
N ASN A 41 3.90 -14.09 -10.84
CA ASN A 41 3.23 -15.35 -10.52
C ASN A 41 3.40 -15.66 -9.01
N PRO A 42 2.30 -15.93 -8.27
CA PRO A 42 2.35 -16.36 -6.87
C PRO A 42 3.20 -17.61 -6.59
N ALA A 43 3.31 -18.51 -7.57
CA ALA A 43 4.12 -19.73 -7.46
C ALA A 43 5.63 -19.45 -7.56
N ASN A 44 6.03 -18.24 -7.95
CA ASN A 44 7.44 -17.85 -7.94
C ASN A 44 7.96 -17.81 -6.49
N PRO A 45 9.02 -18.58 -6.14
CA PRO A 45 9.53 -18.63 -4.77
C PRO A 45 9.91 -17.26 -4.19
N ALA A 46 10.35 -16.31 -5.01
CA ALA A 46 10.69 -14.95 -4.57
C ALA A 46 9.46 -14.16 -4.09
N ASN A 47 8.27 -14.51 -4.58
CA ASN A 47 7.00 -13.88 -4.23
C ASN A 47 6.34 -14.55 -3.01
N SER A 48 6.80 -15.75 -2.63
CA SER A 48 6.20 -16.57 -1.58
C SER A 48 6.08 -15.82 -0.24
N PRO A 49 4.97 -16.01 0.49
CA PRO A 49 4.82 -15.49 1.86
C PRO A 49 5.74 -16.21 2.84
N ASN A 50 6.38 -17.31 2.46
CA ASN A 50 7.32 -18.03 3.32
C ASN A 50 8.78 -17.65 3.04
N ALA A 51 9.04 -16.79 2.04
CA ALA A 51 10.38 -16.28 1.79
C ALA A 51 10.85 -15.38 2.96
N THR A 52 12.14 -15.45 3.29
CA THR A 52 12.74 -14.83 4.49
C THR A 52 12.32 -13.37 4.70
N TRP A 53 12.35 -12.55 3.65
CA TRP A 53 12.01 -11.12 3.75
C TRP A 53 10.51 -10.84 3.68
N ASN A 54 9.71 -11.71 3.05
CA ASN A 54 8.28 -11.50 2.85
C ASN A 54 7.45 -11.99 4.06
N SER A 55 7.97 -12.99 4.77
CA SER A 55 7.22 -13.71 5.78
C SER A 55 6.68 -12.87 6.92
N ALA A 56 5.46 -13.17 7.35
CA ALA A 56 4.85 -12.59 8.54
C ALA A 56 5.62 -12.97 9.82
N GLY A 57 6.38 -14.08 9.81
CA GLY A 57 7.27 -14.47 10.91
C GLY A 57 8.55 -13.63 10.98
N ASN A 58 8.89 -12.85 9.95
CA ASN A 58 9.99 -11.92 10.01
C ASN A 58 9.58 -10.69 10.84
N THR A 59 10.32 -10.41 11.91
CA THR A 59 10.03 -9.30 12.83
C THR A 59 10.02 -7.93 12.15
N ALA A 60 10.73 -7.76 11.03
CA ALA A 60 10.69 -6.54 10.22
C ALA A 60 9.33 -6.30 9.54
N ASN A 61 8.50 -7.33 9.39
CA ASN A 61 7.12 -7.24 8.88
C ASN A 61 6.07 -7.18 9.99
N SER A 62 6.49 -7.27 11.25
CA SER A 62 5.58 -7.19 12.38
C SER A 62 4.93 -5.81 12.44
N PRO A 63 3.61 -5.72 12.71
CA PRO A 63 2.96 -4.43 12.94
C PRO A 63 3.44 -3.72 14.21
N THR A 64 4.09 -4.46 15.13
CA THR A 64 4.69 -3.88 16.34
C THR A 64 6.09 -3.35 16.13
N ALA A 65 6.72 -3.57 14.96
CA ALA A 65 7.97 -2.94 14.60
C ALA A 65 7.76 -1.43 14.40
N TRP A 66 8.65 -0.59 14.92
CA TRP A 66 8.47 0.87 14.95
C TRP A 66 8.03 1.47 13.59
N GLY A 67 8.69 1.08 12.49
CA GLY A 67 8.36 1.56 11.15
C GLY A 67 6.97 1.16 10.63
N ASN A 68 6.40 0.08 11.16
CA ASN A 68 5.12 -0.48 10.72
C ASN A 68 3.96 -0.11 11.65
N ARG A 69 4.21 0.52 12.80
CA ARG A 69 3.14 0.85 13.76
C ARG A 69 2.18 1.88 13.15
N PRO A 70 0.86 1.78 13.39
CA PRO A 70 -0.09 2.81 12.99
C PRO A 70 0.26 4.18 13.61
N ALA A 71 0.68 4.17 14.87
CA ALA A 71 1.05 5.38 15.63
C ALA A 71 2.41 5.99 15.25
N ASN A 72 3.10 5.46 14.23
CA ASN A 72 4.31 6.11 13.72
C ASN A 72 3.89 7.34 12.91
N PRO A 73 4.37 8.57 13.22
CA PRO A 73 3.96 9.78 12.51
C PRO A 73 4.27 9.76 11.00
N ALA A 74 5.23 8.93 10.56
CA ALA A 74 5.48 8.74 9.14
C ALA A 74 4.31 8.04 8.42
N ASN A 75 3.58 7.16 9.11
CA ASN A 75 2.49 6.38 8.55
C ASN A 75 1.16 7.15 8.51
N GLU A 76 1.02 8.21 9.32
CA GLU A 76 -0.09 9.19 9.21
C GLU A 76 -0.13 9.90 7.85
N LYS A 77 0.99 9.89 7.12
CA LYS A 77 1.14 10.49 5.80
C LYS A 77 1.22 9.48 4.66
N ARG A 78 1.11 8.18 4.98
CA ARG A 78 1.23 7.05 4.04
C ARG A 78 -0.08 6.30 3.95
N LEU A 79 -1.13 7.01 3.58
CA LEU A 79 -2.51 6.54 3.71
C LEU A 79 -2.97 5.86 2.42
N ILE A 80 -3.55 4.68 2.59
CA ILE A 80 -4.28 3.99 1.53
C ILE A 80 -5.71 4.51 1.58
N ILE A 81 -6.17 5.14 0.50
CA ILE A 81 -7.46 5.83 0.47
C ILE A 81 -8.40 5.32 -0.62
N THR A 82 -9.70 5.48 -0.40
CA THR A 82 -10.74 5.32 -1.42
C THR A 82 -10.84 6.56 -2.31
N ALA A 83 -11.55 6.45 -3.43
CA ALA A 83 -11.77 7.56 -4.36
C ALA A 83 -12.53 8.76 -3.75
N ASP A 84 -13.35 8.52 -2.73
CA ASP A 84 -14.08 9.53 -1.95
C ASP A 84 -13.28 10.05 -0.73
N GLY A 85 -12.03 9.60 -0.54
CA GLY A 85 -11.12 10.11 0.50
C GLY A 85 -11.20 9.40 1.85
N GLY A 86 -11.97 8.31 1.95
CA GLY A 86 -11.97 7.44 3.13
C GLY A 86 -10.63 6.71 3.30
N VAL A 87 -10.18 6.55 4.54
CA VAL A 87 -8.92 5.85 4.85
C VAL A 87 -9.18 4.36 5.05
N LEU A 88 -8.56 3.53 4.23
CA LEU A 88 -8.61 2.07 4.32
C LEU A 88 -7.49 1.48 5.17
N GLY A 89 -6.38 2.20 5.28
CA GLY A 89 -5.20 1.74 5.97
C GLY A 89 -3.98 2.58 5.62
N TYR A 90 -2.81 1.97 5.76
CA TYR A 90 -1.54 2.64 5.50
C TYR A 90 -0.51 1.67 4.94
N TYR A 91 0.58 2.22 4.43
CA TYR A 91 1.68 1.42 3.92
C TYR A 91 3.03 1.79 4.56
N ALA A 92 3.92 0.81 4.67
CA ALA A 92 5.26 1.00 5.21
C ALA A 92 6.25 0.04 4.56
N THR A 93 7.49 0.48 4.35
CA THR A 93 8.56 -0.35 3.79
C THR A 93 9.47 -0.83 4.91
N ASN A 94 9.73 -2.13 4.96
CA ASN A 94 10.66 -2.70 5.94
C ASN A 94 12.14 -2.46 5.55
N ALA A 95 13.07 -2.78 6.45
CA ALA A 95 14.51 -2.59 6.22
C ALA A 95 15.07 -3.39 5.01
N GLY A 96 14.40 -4.46 4.59
CA GLY A 96 14.75 -5.25 3.42
C GLY A 96 14.11 -4.77 2.11
N GLY A 97 13.34 -3.67 2.13
CA GLY A 97 12.67 -3.10 0.96
C GLY A 97 11.30 -3.70 0.63
N VAL A 98 10.79 -4.63 1.45
CA VAL A 98 9.43 -5.17 1.29
C VAL A 98 8.44 -4.09 1.70
N LEU A 99 7.54 -3.75 0.78
CA LEU A 99 6.42 -2.86 1.05
C LEU A 99 5.31 -3.67 1.72
N ASN A 100 4.81 -3.18 2.84
CA ASN A 100 3.72 -3.76 3.60
C ASN A 100 2.50 -2.85 3.55
N LEU A 101 1.33 -3.45 3.34
CA LEU A 101 0.04 -2.77 3.36
C LEU A 101 -0.70 -3.25 4.60
N PHE A 102 -1.10 -2.33 5.45
CA PHE A 102 -1.82 -2.56 6.69
C PHE A 102 -3.21 -1.95 6.59
N ASP A 103 -4.19 -2.52 7.30
CA ASP A 103 -5.43 -1.81 7.60
C ASP A 103 -5.22 -0.74 8.68
N VAL A 104 -6.27 0.03 8.98
CA VAL A 104 -6.25 1.08 10.01
C VAL A 104 -5.90 0.57 11.42
N ASN A 105 -6.11 -0.72 11.71
CA ASN A 105 -5.79 -1.35 12.99
C ASN A 105 -4.36 -1.88 13.04
N GLY A 106 -3.60 -1.76 11.95
CA GLY A 106 -2.25 -2.29 11.84
C GLY A 106 -2.18 -3.77 11.51
N ARG A 107 -3.26 -4.40 11.03
CA ARG A 107 -3.21 -5.78 10.53
C ARG A 107 -2.65 -5.77 9.11
N ARG A 108 -1.58 -6.53 8.87
CA ARG A 108 -0.95 -6.65 7.54
C ARG A 108 -1.87 -7.40 6.58
N ILE A 109 -2.30 -6.73 5.52
CA ILE A 109 -3.21 -7.26 4.49
C ILE A 109 -2.44 -7.89 3.35
N ALA A 110 -1.43 -7.17 2.86
CA ALA A 110 -0.67 -7.54 1.68
C ALA A 110 0.76 -7.02 1.75
N TYR A 111 1.59 -7.48 0.81
CA TYR A 111 2.95 -7.01 0.64
C TYR A 111 3.37 -7.04 -0.83
N ARG A 112 4.35 -6.22 -1.18
CA ARG A 112 5.14 -6.36 -2.42
C ARG A 112 6.56 -6.78 -2.04
N PRO A 113 7.08 -7.88 -2.61
CA PRO A 113 8.50 -8.23 -2.48
C PRO A 113 9.41 -7.05 -2.82
N ALA A 114 10.61 -7.05 -2.24
CA ALA A 114 11.54 -5.92 -2.38
C ALA A 114 12.03 -5.70 -3.82
N LYS A 115 12.01 -6.75 -4.65
CA LYS A 115 12.54 -6.72 -6.02
C LYS A 115 11.85 -7.73 -6.91
N GLY A 116 12.01 -7.55 -8.22
CA GLY A 116 11.60 -8.52 -9.24
C GLY A 116 10.13 -8.42 -9.64
N THR A 117 9.28 -7.71 -8.89
CA THR A 117 7.87 -7.55 -9.24
C THR A 117 7.27 -6.27 -8.67
N ARG A 118 6.24 -5.77 -9.34
CA ARG A 118 5.32 -4.74 -8.84
C ARG A 118 4.05 -5.34 -8.21
N SER A 119 3.90 -6.67 -8.26
CA SER A 119 2.74 -7.35 -7.73
C SER A 119 2.67 -7.32 -6.21
N LEU A 120 1.45 -7.18 -5.73
CA LEU A 120 1.06 -7.34 -4.34
C LEU A 120 0.59 -8.77 -4.13
N PHE A 121 0.94 -9.33 -2.98
CA PHE A 121 0.51 -10.64 -2.53
C PHE A 121 -0.11 -10.50 -1.15
N THR A 122 -1.17 -11.26 -0.90
CA THR A 122 -1.73 -11.36 0.45
C THR A 122 -0.73 -12.05 1.39
N THR A 123 -0.90 -11.92 2.71
CA THR A 123 -0.09 -12.67 3.68
C THR A 123 -0.22 -14.19 3.55
N GLY A 124 -1.28 -14.69 2.89
CA GLY A 124 -1.45 -16.09 2.50
C GLY A 124 -0.86 -16.46 1.13
N GLY A 125 -0.21 -15.53 0.44
CA GLY A 125 0.48 -15.76 -0.83
C GLY A 125 -0.38 -15.64 -2.09
N ALA A 126 -1.69 -15.43 -1.98
CA ALA A 126 -2.52 -15.18 -3.15
C ALA A 126 -2.16 -13.84 -3.82
N TRP A 127 -2.21 -13.78 -5.16
CA TRP A 127 -2.05 -12.53 -5.89
C TRP A 127 -3.14 -11.53 -5.47
N CYS A 128 -2.73 -10.34 -5.01
CA CYS A 128 -3.61 -9.31 -4.48
C CYS A 128 -3.81 -8.16 -5.46
N GLY A 129 -2.87 -7.93 -6.38
CA GLY A 129 -2.91 -6.78 -7.28
C GLY A 129 -1.53 -6.36 -7.74
N THR A 130 -1.40 -5.10 -8.15
CA THR A 130 -0.13 -4.45 -8.49
C THR A 130 -0.07 -3.06 -7.87
N VAL A 131 1.13 -2.56 -7.64
CA VAL A 131 1.38 -1.18 -7.24
C VAL A 131 2.22 -0.50 -8.31
N ASP A 132 1.93 0.77 -8.59
CA ASP A 132 2.81 1.61 -9.40
C ASP A 132 3.37 2.75 -8.55
N ASP A 133 4.70 2.89 -8.52
CA ASP A 133 5.44 3.93 -7.80
C ASP A 133 6.15 4.89 -8.78
N GLY A 134 5.57 5.08 -9.97
CA GLY A 134 6.10 5.87 -11.08
C GLY A 134 5.85 7.38 -11.03
N ARG A 135 6.11 8.06 -12.15
CA ARG A 135 6.09 9.54 -12.30
C ARG A 135 4.72 10.21 -12.05
N GLY A 136 3.64 9.43 -11.91
CA GLY A 136 2.27 9.90 -11.68
C GLY A 136 1.80 9.82 -10.22
N GLY A 137 2.64 9.33 -9.30
CA GLY A 137 2.26 9.07 -7.90
C GLY A 137 2.15 7.58 -7.59
N PHE A 138 1.95 7.28 -6.31
CA PHE A 138 1.89 5.91 -5.81
C PHE A 138 0.44 5.41 -5.85
N VAL A 139 0.14 4.40 -6.68
CA VAL A 139 -1.24 3.88 -6.84
C VAL A 139 -1.28 2.39 -6.54
N ILE A 140 -2.28 1.98 -5.75
CA ILE A 140 -2.51 0.58 -5.39
C ILE A 140 -3.71 0.08 -6.18
N ALA A 141 -3.51 -0.90 -7.06
CA ALA A 141 -4.58 -1.50 -7.83
C ALA A 141 -4.75 -2.97 -7.42
N VAL A 142 -5.88 -3.32 -6.83
CA VAL A 142 -6.08 -4.63 -6.20
C VAL A 142 -7.31 -5.36 -6.71
N THR A 143 -7.32 -6.68 -6.56
CA THR A 143 -8.52 -7.49 -6.81
C THR A 143 -9.62 -7.14 -5.81
N ARG A 144 -10.89 -7.38 -6.20
CA ARG A 144 -12.04 -7.20 -5.29
C ARG A 144 -11.87 -7.99 -3.98
N ASN A 145 -11.37 -9.23 -4.07
CA ASN A 145 -11.14 -10.08 -2.90
C ASN A 145 -10.05 -9.53 -1.98
N CYS A 146 -9.05 -8.83 -2.51
CA CYS A 146 -8.03 -8.21 -1.68
C CYS A 146 -8.52 -6.89 -1.07
N ALA A 147 -9.25 -6.07 -1.85
CA ALA A 147 -9.88 -4.84 -1.35
C ALA A 147 -10.79 -5.12 -0.14
N ALA A 148 -11.60 -6.17 -0.19
CA ALA A 148 -12.50 -6.58 0.91
C ALA A 148 -11.80 -6.97 2.21
N LYS A 149 -10.46 -7.14 2.20
CA LYS A 149 -9.69 -7.42 3.42
C LYS A 149 -9.33 -6.16 4.20
N PHE A 150 -9.41 -4.98 3.57
CA PHE A 150 -9.28 -3.69 4.25
C PHE A 150 -10.64 -3.33 4.87
N GLY A 151 -10.68 -3.09 6.18
CA GLY A 151 -11.93 -2.73 6.91
C GLY A 151 -12.70 -3.89 7.54
N GLY A 152 -12.13 -5.11 7.55
CA GLY A 152 -12.63 -6.26 8.31
C GLY A 152 -11.90 -6.49 9.62
#